data_AF-A0AAW8YQK9-F1
#
_entry.id   AF-A0AAW8YQK9-F1
#
_cell.length_a   1.000
_cell.length_b   1.000
_cell.length_c   1.000
_cell.angle_alpha   90.00
_cell.angle_beta   90.00
_cell.angle_gamma   90.00
#
_symmetry.space_group_name_H-M   'P 1'
#
loop_
_entity.id
_entity.type
_entity.pdbx_description
1 polymer ?
#
loop_
_entity_poly.entity_id
_entity_poly.type
_entity_poly.pdbx_seq_one_letter_code
_entity_poly.pdbx_strand_id
1 'polypeptide(L)'
;NTRAFGSTFFVFSDYLKAAIRLAAIQQIPAVYIFTHDSIAVGEDGPTHEPIEQLAGLRSIPNVTVIRPADAHEVLGAWQKIGQITDQPTVLVLTRQKVPLLAQTQTDKVAFGGYTLSPAATANP
;
A
#
# COMPACT_ATOMS: atom_id res chain seq x y z
N ASN A 1 13.41 9.39 18.43
CA ASN A 1 12.19 8.92 17.74
C ASN A 1 12.55 7.86 16.73
N THR A 2 12.19 6.60 17.02
CA THR A 2 12.41 5.46 16.12
C THR A 2 11.11 5.15 15.40
N ARG A 3 11.17 4.88 14.09
CA ARG A 3 10.04 4.33 13.32
C ARG A 3 10.38 2.89 12.92
N ALA A 4 9.68 1.93 13.51
CA ALA A 4 9.87 0.53 13.18
C ALA A 4 9.17 0.17 11.86
N PHE A 5 9.78 -0.72 11.07
CA PHE A 5 9.15 -1.33 9.92
C PHE A 5 9.26 -2.86 9.97
N GLY A 6 8.27 -3.55 9.38
CA GLY A 6 8.27 -4.99 9.21
C GLY A 6 7.89 -5.35 7.77
N SER A 7 8.34 -6.51 7.28
CA SER A 7 8.10 -6.93 5.89
C SER A 7 7.79 -8.42 5.77
N THR A 8 6.88 -8.77 4.85
CA THR A 8 6.56 -10.16 4.43
C THR A 8 5.80 -10.14 3.10
N PHE A 9 5.31 -11.28 2.60
CA PHE A 9 4.40 -11.34 1.45
C PHE A 9 3.01 -10.85 1.84
N PHE A 10 2.29 -10.24 0.90
CA PHE A 10 1.02 -9.59 1.16
C PHE A 10 -0.08 -10.54 1.63
N VAL A 11 -0.08 -11.77 1.10
CA VAL A 11 -0.97 -12.85 1.53
C VAL A 11 -0.82 -13.16 3.04
N PHE A 12 0.38 -13.03 3.61
CA PHE A 12 0.62 -13.28 5.03
C PHE A 12 0.27 -12.09 5.93
N SER A 13 -0.29 -11.01 5.39
CA SER A 13 -0.85 -9.92 6.21
C SER A 13 -1.97 -10.43 7.14
N ASP A 14 -2.65 -11.53 6.80
CA ASP A 14 -3.65 -12.15 7.65
C ASP A 14 -3.06 -12.64 9.00
N TYR A 15 -1.81 -13.09 9.02
CA TYR A 15 -1.10 -13.44 10.26
C TYR A 15 -0.76 -12.21 11.12
N LEU A 16 -0.71 -11.02 10.52
CA LEU A 16 -0.34 -9.77 11.18
C LEU A 16 -1.56 -8.89 11.46
N LYS A 17 -2.74 -9.23 10.95
CA LYS A 17 -3.93 -8.37 10.95
C LYS A 17 -4.33 -7.91 12.36
N ALA A 18 -4.23 -8.79 13.36
CA ALA A 18 -4.48 -8.45 14.76
C ALA A 18 -3.48 -7.40 15.29
N ALA A 19 -2.19 -7.55 14.96
CA ALA A 19 -1.14 -6.62 15.38
C ALA A 19 -1.28 -5.26 14.68
N ILE A 20 -1.58 -5.25 13.37
CA ILE A 20 -1.87 -4.02 12.61
C ILE A 20 -3.06 -3.28 13.22
N ARG A 21 -4.12 -4.00 13.57
CA ARG A 21 -5.30 -3.43 14.24
C ARG A 21 -4.96 -2.84 15.60
N LEU A 22 -4.13 -3.51 16.40
CA LEU A 22 -3.66 -2.96 17.67
C LEU A 22 -2.83 -1.69 17.47
N ALA A 23 -1.91 -1.68 16.50
CA ALA A 23 -1.15 -0.49 16.16
C ALA A 23 -2.07 0.68 15.76
N ALA A 24 -3.15 0.40 15.03
CA ALA A 24 -4.15 1.41 14.67
C ALA A 24 -4.91 1.97 15.88
N ILE A 25 -5.32 1.11 16.81
CA ILE A 25 -6.01 1.51 18.05
C ILE A 25 -5.06 2.31 18.97
N GLN A 26 -3.80 1.90 19.04
CA GLN A 26 -2.78 2.51 19.89
C GLN A 26 -2.09 3.72 19.24
N GLN A 27 -2.50 4.08 18.02
CA GLN A 27 -1.94 5.19 17.25
C GLN A 27 -0.42 5.07 17.04
N ILE A 28 0.08 3.85 16.83
CA ILE A 28 1.50 3.57 16.63
C ILE A 28 1.83 3.72 15.14
N PRO A 29 2.76 4.62 14.76
CA PRO A 29 3.09 4.86 13.36
C PRO A 29 4.11 3.85 12.80
N ALA A 30 3.80 2.57 12.94
CA ALA A 30 4.58 1.47 12.38
C ALA A 30 4.34 1.33 10.87
N VAL A 31 5.37 0.90 10.14
CA VAL A 31 5.29 0.69 8.69
C VAL A 31 5.32 -0.81 8.36
N TYR A 32 4.30 -1.31 7.68
CA TYR A 32 4.21 -2.68 7.21
C TYR A 32 4.43 -2.68 5.70
N ILE A 33 5.48 -3.34 5.23
CA ILE A 33 5.84 -3.43 3.81
C ILE A 33 5.47 -4.82 3.32
N PHE A 34 4.48 -4.90 2.45
CA PHE A 34 3.98 -6.16 1.92
C PHE A 34 4.26 -6.26 0.44
N THR A 35 5.07 -7.25 0.04
CA THR A 35 5.42 -7.51 -1.37
C THR A 35 4.55 -8.62 -1.96
N HIS A 36 4.66 -8.90 -3.26
CA HIS A 36 3.91 -9.98 -3.92
C HIS A 36 2.40 -9.78 -3.78
N ASP A 37 1.93 -8.63 -4.26
CA ASP A 37 0.59 -8.10 -3.97
C ASP A 37 -0.59 -8.68 -4.76
N SER A 38 -0.37 -9.69 -5.61
CA SER A 38 -1.38 -10.15 -6.56
C SER A 38 -1.06 -11.53 -7.13
N ILE A 39 -1.93 -12.01 -8.03
CA ILE A 39 -1.75 -13.23 -8.84
C ILE A 39 -0.40 -13.32 -9.56
N ALA A 40 0.31 -12.21 -9.72
CA ALA A 40 1.61 -12.18 -10.35
C ALA A 40 2.74 -12.81 -9.50
N VAL A 41 2.44 -13.30 -8.29
CA VAL A 41 3.32 -14.23 -7.55
C VAL A 41 3.68 -15.46 -8.40
N GLY A 42 2.78 -15.89 -9.30
CA GLY A 42 3.03 -16.93 -10.29
C GLY A 42 2.93 -18.34 -9.69
N GLU A 43 4.02 -19.09 -9.79
CA GLU A 43 4.05 -20.53 -9.56
C GLU A 43 3.75 -20.96 -8.11
N ASP A 44 3.90 -20.04 -7.15
CA ASP A 44 3.54 -20.27 -5.75
C ASP A 44 2.02 -20.48 -5.56
N GLY A 45 1.21 -20.04 -6.53
CA GLY A 45 -0.21 -20.37 -6.66
C GLY A 45 -1.11 -19.77 -5.57
N PRO A 46 -2.37 -20.24 -5.47
CA PRO A 46 -3.45 -19.57 -4.74
C PRO A 46 -3.21 -19.44 -3.23
N THR A 47 -2.30 -20.23 -2.65
CA THR A 47 -1.90 -20.09 -1.25
C THR A 47 -1.02 -18.86 -0.99
N HIS A 48 -0.45 -18.28 -2.05
CA HIS A 48 0.40 -17.09 -2.00
C HIS A 48 -0.19 -15.89 -2.74
N GLU A 49 -1.31 -16.07 -3.43
CA GLU A 49 -2.00 -15.03 -4.17
C GLU A 49 -2.99 -14.28 -3.27
N PRO A 50 -2.72 -13.02 -2.91
CA PRO A 50 -3.70 -12.23 -2.17
C PRO A 50 -4.87 -11.80 -3.08
N ILE A 51 -6.09 -11.96 -2.57
CA ILE A 51 -7.34 -11.62 -3.26
C ILE A 51 -8.10 -10.55 -2.47
N GLU A 52 -8.44 -10.84 -1.21
CA GLU A 52 -9.26 -10.00 -0.34
C GLU A 52 -8.45 -9.11 0.62
N GLN A 53 -7.15 -9.36 0.78
CA GLN A 53 -6.30 -8.75 1.80
C GLN A 53 -6.30 -7.21 1.66
N LEU A 54 -6.31 -6.67 0.44
CA LEU A 54 -6.36 -5.22 0.22
C LEU A 54 -7.67 -4.60 0.72
N ALA A 55 -8.81 -5.22 0.42
CA ALA A 55 -10.10 -4.76 0.94
C ALA A 55 -10.16 -4.92 2.47
N GLY A 56 -9.66 -6.05 2.98
CA GLY A 56 -9.66 -6.36 4.41
C GLY A 56 -8.78 -5.45 5.26
N LEU A 57 -7.70 -4.89 4.71
CA LEU A 57 -6.89 -3.87 5.39
C LEU A 57 -7.48 -2.47 5.25
N ARG A 58 -8.04 -2.12 4.09
CA ARG A 58 -8.76 -0.84 3.88
C ARG A 58 -9.98 -0.70 4.77
N SER A 59 -10.58 -1.81 5.19
CA SER A 59 -11.72 -1.81 6.12
C SER A 59 -11.32 -1.62 7.59
N ILE A 60 -10.02 -1.64 7.94
CA ILE A 60 -9.57 -1.41 9.32
C ILE A 60 -9.51 0.11 9.56
N PRO A 61 -10.25 0.63 10.56
CA PRO A 61 -10.17 2.04 10.90
C PRO A 61 -8.75 2.45 11.31
N ASN A 62 -8.36 3.68 10.97
CA ASN A 62 -7.07 4.27 11.32
C ASN A 62 -5.86 3.48 10.80
N VAL A 63 -5.96 2.89 9.60
CA VAL A 63 -4.82 2.31 8.86
C VAL A 63 -4.68 3.01 7.53
N THR A 64 -3.49 3.54 7.24
CA THR A 64 -3.18 4.04 5.89
C THR A 64 -2.78 2.85 5.02
N VAL A 65 -3.47 2.62 3.89
CA VAL A 65 -3.11 1.55 2.95
C VAL A 65 -2.75 2.17 1.61
N ILE A 66 -1.49 2.04 1.18
CA ILE A 66 -0.95 2.61 -0.05
C ILE A 66 -0.49 1.48 -0.97
N ARG A 67 -0.97 1.46 -2.21
CA ARG A 67 -0.54 0.53 -3.26
C ARG A 67 -0.05 1.33 -4.47
N PRO A 68 1.24 1.71 -4.51
CA PRO A 68 1.79 2.53 -5.59
C PRO A 68 1.86 1.77 -6.92
N ALA A 69 1.62 2.47 -8.02
CA ALA A 69 1.66 1.92 -9.38
C ALA A 69 3.08 1.86 -9.98
N ASP A 70 3.98 2.76 -9.58
CA ASP A 70 5.35 2.84 -10.10
C ASP A 70 6.33 3.43 -9.05
N ALA A 71 7.58 3.70 -9.45
CA ALA A 71 8.60 4.23 -8.54
C ALA A 71 8.34 5.68 -8.08
N HIS A 72 7.68 6.52 -8.89
CA HIS A 72 7.31 7.88 -8.47
C HIS A 72 6.24 7.81 -7.37
N GLU A 73 5.27 6.90 -7.50
CA GLU A 73 4.29 6.69 -6.43
C GLU A 73 4.90 6.09 -5.17
N VAL A 74 5.91 5.22 -5.30
CA VAL A 74 6.68 4.72 -4.14
C VAL A 74 7.38 5.86 -3.40
N LEU A 75 7.99 6.80 -4.12
CA LEU A 75 8.61 7.99 -3.51
C LEU A 75 7.56 8.84 -2.76
N GLY A 76 6.41 9.07 -3.37
CA GLY A 76 5.32 9.82 -2.76
C GLY A 76 4.72 9.12 -1.54
N ALA A 77 4.65 7.79 -1.57
CA ALA A 77 4.22 6.98 -0.43
C ALA A 77 5.18 7.16 0.76
N TRP A 78 6.50 7.14 0.54
CA TRP A 78 7.48 7.39 1.59
C TRP A 78 7.45 8.82 2.15
N GLN A 79 7.20 9.82 1.29
CA GLN A 79 6.97 11.20 1.74
C GLN A 79 5.75 11.28 2.67
N LYS A 80 4.64 10.62 2.29
CA LYS A 80 3.42 10.55 3.12
C LYS A 80 3.67 9.81 4.43
N ILE A 81 4.37 8.67 4.40
CA ILE A 81 4.74 7.88 5.59
C ILE A 81 5.54 8.74 6.59
N GLY A 82 6.47 9.57 6.10
CA GLY A 82 7.26 10.47 6.95
C GLY A 82 6.42 11.46 7.77
N GLN A 83 5.26 11.85 7.25
CA GLN A 83 4.34 12.81 7.87
C GLN A 83 3.34 12.18 8.84
N ILE A 84 3.08 10.87 8.73
CA ILE A 84 2.10 10.17 9.57
C ILE A 84 2.68 9.92 10.96
N THR A 85 1.99 10.29 12.04
CA THR A 85 2.51 10.13 13.41
C THR A 85 1.62 9.35 14.36
N ASP A 86 0.40 9.03 13.94
CA ASP A 86 -0.71 8.58 14.79
C ASP A 86 -1.47 7.37 14.21
N GLN A 87 -0.93 6.73 13.18
CA GLN A 87 -1.53 5.56 12.54
C GLN A 87 -0.50 4.70 11.83
N PRO A 88 -0.67 3.36 11.82
CA PRO A 88 0.17 2.48 11.03
C PRO A 88 -0.07 2.70 9.53
N THR A 89 0.97 2.45 8.75
CA THR A 89 0.88 2.45 7.28
C THR A 89 1.22 1.08 6.73
N VAL A 90 0.41 0.60 5.79
CA VAL A 90 0.67 -0.55 4.95
C VAL A 90 1.08 -0.08 3.56
N LEU A 91 2.25 -0.49 3.11
CA LEU A 91 2.76 -0.28 1.76
C LEU A 91 2.72 -1.61 0.99
N VAL A 92 1.86 -1.69 -0.02
CA VAL A 92 1.61 -2.91 -0.81
C VAL A 92 2.35 -2.82 -2.15
N LEU A 93 3.25 -3.77 -2.42
CA LEU A 93 4.21 -3.73 -3.52
C LEU A 93 4.12 -4.96 -4.41
N THR A 94 4.28 -4.72 -5.70
CA THR A 94 4.27 -5.73 -6.74
C THR A 94 5.54 -6.60 -6.76
N ARG A 95 5.45 -7.83 -7.28
CA ARG A 95 6.62 -8.71 -7.55
C ARG A 95 7.24 -8.37 -8.90
N GLN A 96 6.40 -8.20 -9.91
CA GLN A 96 6.79 -8.04 -11.30
C GLN A 96 7.31 -6.63 -11.59
N LYS A 97 8.05 -6.49 -12.69
CA LYS A 97 8.42 -5.18 -13.21
C LYS A 97 7.17 -4.44 -13.70
N VAL A 98 7.08 -3.17 -13.37
CA VAL A 98 6.06 -2.24 -13.86
C VAL A 98 6.74 -1.07 -14.55
N PRO A 99 6.13 -0.50 -15.61
CA PRO A 99 6.69 0.67 -16.29
C PRO A 99 6.63 1.91 -15.39
N LEU A 100 7.52 2.86 -15.63
CA LEU A 100 7.36 4.23 -15.13
C LEU A 100 6.32 4.96 -16.00
N LEU A 101 5.29 5.53 -15.38
CA LEU A 101 4.28 6.29 -16.11
C LEU A 101 4.71 7.77 -16.10
N ALA A 102 4.78 8.39 -17.27
CA ALA A 102 5.27 9.76 -17.41
C ALA A 102 4.40 10.80 -16.68
N GLN A 103 3.13 10.48 -16.44
CA GLN A 103 2.14 11.34 -15.83
C GLN A 103 2.08 11.23 -14.30
N THR A 104 2.75 10.22 -13.72
CA THR A 104 2.77 10.01 -12.28
C THR A 104 3.41 11.18 -11.57
N GLN A 105 2.76 11.66 -10.51
CA GLN A 105 3.19 12.82 -9.74
C GLN A 105 3.38 12.45 -8.27
N THR A 106 4.65 12.46 -7.85
CA THR A 106 5.10 12.09 -6.49
C THR A 106 4.35 12.85 -5.39
N ASP A 107 4.18 14.16 -5.56
CA ASP A 107 3.50 15.05 -4.61
C ASP A 107 2.00 14.76 -4.49
N LYS A 108 1.38 14.25 -5.56
CA LYS A 108 -0.07 13.98 -5.60
C LYS A 108 -0.49 12.68 -4.91
N VAL A 109 0.45 11.78 -4.62
CA VAL A 109 0.19 10.55 -3.86
C VAL A 109 -0.44 10.86 -2.49
N ALA A 110 -0.09 12.01 -1.88
CA ALA A 110 -0.61 12.43 -0.59
C ALA A 110 -2.13 12.65 -0.55
N PHE A 111 -2.77 12.87 -1.71
CA PHE A 111 -4.23 13.01 -1.83
C PHE A 111 -4.98 11.67 -1.88
N GLY A 112 -4.26 10.54 -1.97
CA GLY A 112 -4.84 9.18 -2.04
C GLY A 112 -5.35 8.80 -3.44
N GLY A 113 -5.83 9.76 -4.22
CA GLY A 113 -6.17 9.60 -5.63
C GLY A 113 -6.02 10.92 -6.39
N TYR A 114 -5.62 10.83 -7.65
CA TYR A 114 -5.43 12.00 -8.51
C TYR A 114 -5.61 11.62 -10.00
N THR A 115 -5.88 12.60 -10.84
CA THR A 115 -6.05 12.39 -12.29
C THR A 115 -4.69 12.15 -12.94
N LEU A 116 -4.47 10.93 -13.43
CA LEU A 116 -3.27 10.56 -14.21
C LEU A 116 -3.42 10.92 -15.70
N SER A 117 -4.62 10.69 -16.25
CA SER A 117 -5.00 11.07 -17.61
C SER A 117 -6.41 11.65 -17.56
N PRO A 118 -6.69 12.74 -18.30
CA PRO A 118 -8.07 13.21 -18.46
C PRO A 118 -8.93 12.15 -19.15
N ALA A 119 -10.23 12.21 -18.92
CA ALA A 119 -11.18 11.35 -19.62
C ALA A 119 -11.13 11.64 -21.13
N ALA A 120 -11.16 10.58 -21.94
CA ALA A 120 -11.13 10.72 -23.40
C ALA A 120 -12.43 11.34 -23.96
N THR A 121 -13.53 11.23 -23.23
CA THR A 121 -14.81 11.88 -23.56
C THR A 121 -15.43 12.47 -22.28
N ALA A 122 -16.22 13.53 -22.44
CA ALA A 122 -16.83 14.26 -21.32
C ALA A 122 -18.06 13.55 -20.71
N ASN A 123 -18.49 12.42 -21.27
CA ASN A 123 -19.65 11.67 -20.81
C ASN A 123 -19.21 10.33 -20.22
N PRO A 124 -19.79 9.91 -19.07
CA PRO A 124 -19.51 8.63 -18.45
C PRO A 124 -19.96 7.43 -19.29
#